data_AF-A0A4U7JF24-F1
#
_entry.id   AF-A0A4U7JF24-F1
#
_cell.length_a   1.000
_cell.length_b   1.000
_cell.length_c   1.000
_cell.angle_alpha   90.00
_cell.angle_beta   90.00
_cell.angle_gamma   90.00
#
_symmetry.space_group_name_H-M   'P 1'
#
loop_
_entity.id
_entity.type
_entity.pdbx_description
1 polymer ?
#
loop_
_entity_poly.entity_id
_entity_poly.type
_entity_poly.pdbx_seq_one_letter_code
_entity_poly.pdbx_strand_id
1 'polypeptide(L)'
;MNRVVEEIIACRNWRVRELELLKKLKVTTLYSLDERTNEQYLKMCIPYIYAHWEGFIVESFRLVIDYINAKEIKENEIINELYVFSNQTVFKKLSGKQSFEQCCEFSEKVINNLNKPVYIDINLLSTKSNLKFEQLCDIFSWFKLDITECKQLQN
;
A
#
# COMPACT_ATOMS: atom_id res chain seq x y z
N MET A 1 -6.73 11.18 19.42
CA MET A 1 -7.30 10.44 18.25
C MET A 1 -6.61 9.06 18.24
N ASN A 2 -6.95 8.09 17.39
CA ASN A 2 -6.17 6.84 17.36
C ASN A 2 -4.74 7.18 16.88
N ARG A 3 -3.70 6.73 17.60
CA ARG A 3 -2.28 7.04 17.30
C ARG A 3 -1.91 6.79 15.82
N VAL A 4 -2.42 5.71 15.24
CA VAL A 4 -2.17 5.36 13.83
C VAL A 4 -2.73 6.41 12.88
N VAL A 5 -3.92 6.93 13.20
CA VAL A 5 -4.56 7.99 12.40
C VAL A 5 -3.74 9.27 12.48
N GLU A 6 -3.19 9.60 13.64
CA GLU A 6 -2.30 10.76 13.82
C GLU A 6 -1.00 10.60 13.01
N GLU A 7 -0.41 9.40 12.98
CA GLU A 7 0.79 9.09 12.20
C GLU A 7 0.51 9.14 10.68
N ILE A 8 -0.63 8.62 10.21
CA ILE A 8 -1.06 8.73 8.80
C ILE A 8 -1.31 10.20 8.41
N ILE A 9 -1.96 10.99 9.27
CA ILE A 9 -2.20 12.41 9.02
C ILE A 9 -0.87 13.17 8.96
N ALA A 10 0.07 12.89 9.86
CA ALA A 10 1.41 13.48 9.82
C ALA A 10 2.14 13.12 8.51
N CYS A 11 2.06 11.85 8.10
CA CYS A 11 2.61 11.31 6.85
C CYS A 11 2.06 12.02 5.60
N ARG A 12 0.77 12.37 5.59
CA ARG A 12 0.14 13.22 4.55
C ARG A 12 0.64 14.66 4.61
N ASN A 13 0.64 15.26 5.80
CA ASN A 13 0.81 16.70 5.96
C ASN A 13 2.19 17.19 5.51
N TRP A 14 3.27 16.45 5.80
CA TRP A 14 4.59 16.87 5.35
C TRP A 14 4.74 16.80 3.83
N ARG A 15 4.14 15.78 3.17
CA ARG A 15 4.12 15.67 1.71
C ARG A 15 3.33 16.77 1.04
N VAL A 16 2.16 17.12 1.61
CA VAL A 16 1.37 18.25 1.12
C VAL A 16 2.19 19.54 1.17
N ARG A 17 2.93 19.80 2.25
CA ARG A 17 3.82 20.97 2.35
C ARG A 17 4.92 20.97 1.28
N GLU A 18 5.52 19.81 1.01
CA GLU A 18 6.52 19.66 -0.06
C GLU A 18 5.92 19.97 -1.45
N LEU A 19 4.72 19.47 -1.73
CA LEU A 19 4.02 19.72 -2.99
C LEU A 19 3.54 21.18 -3.13
N GLU A 20 3.15 21.82 -2.02
CA GLU A 20 2.84 23.24 -1.98
C GLU A 20 4.07 24.10 -2.26
N LEU A 21 5.23 23.72 -1.71
CA LEU A 21 6.51 24.39 -2.00
C LEU A 21 6.88 24.26 -3.48
N LEU A 22 6.72 23.06 -4.06
CA LEU A 22 6.91 22.83 -5.49
C LEU A 22 6.01 23.78 -6.31
N LYS A 23 4.71 23.84 -6.00
CA LYS A 23 3.78 24.76 -6.67
C LYS A 23 4.21 26.23 -6.53
N LYS A 24 4.67 26.64 -5.34
CA LYS A 24 5.13 28.01 -5.09
C LYS A 24 6.36 28.36 -5.94
N LEU A 25 7.35 27.47 -6.04
CA LEU A 25 8.55 27.68 -6.85
C LEU A 25 8.22 27.97 -8.33
N LYS A 26 7.24 27.26 -8.89
CA LYS A 26 6.75 27.52 -10.26
C LYS A 26 6.25 28.95 -10.43
N VAL A 27 5.45 29.43 -9.48
CA VAL A 27 4.79 30.74 -9.56
C VAL A 27 5.77 31.89 -9.26
N THR A 28 6.61 31.75 -8.25
CA THR A 28 7.44 32.86 -7.76
C THR A 28 8.80 32.98 -8.43
N THR A 29 9.36 31.88 -8.91
CA THR A 29 10.77 31.84 -9.34
C THR A 29 10.91 31.51 -10.81
N LEU A 30 10.05 30.63 -11.34
CA LEU A 30 10.22 30.11 -12.70
C LEU A 30 9.37 30.83 -13.75
N TYR A 31 8.37 31.61 -13.33
CA TYR A 31 7.52 32.38 -14.26
C TYR A 31 8.32 33.32 -15.18
N SER A 32 9.43 33.87 -14.69
CA SER A 32 10.30 34.78 -15.45
C SER A 32 11.37 34.09 -16.30
N LEU A 33 11.45 32.75 -16.27
CA LEU A 33 12.42 31.99 -17.05
C LEU A 33 11.89 31.65 -18.44
N ASP A 34 12.80 31.25 -19.33
CA ASP A 34 12.47 30.82 -20.68
C ASP A 34 11.53 29.58 -20.68
N GLU A 35 10.83 29.40 -21.80
CA GLU A 35 9.85 28.33 -21.98
C GLU A 35 10.46 26.93 -21.78
N ARG A 36 11.67 26.70 -22.28
CA ARG A 36 12.35 25.40 -22.19
C ARG A 36 12.67 25.03 -20.75
N THR A 37 13.14 25.98 -19.95
CA THR A 37 13.39 25.76 -18.51
C THR A 37 12.08 25.48 -17.77
N ASN A 38 11.02 26.22 -18.12
CA ASN A 38 9.69 26.02 -17.56
C ASN A 38 9.10 24.63 -17.87
N GLU A 39 9.27 24.14 -19.10
CA GLU A 39 8.88 22.79 -19.49
C GLU A 39 9.68 21.72 -18.75
N GLN A 40 11.00 21.87 -18.68
CA GLN A 40 11.87 20.90 -18.01
C GLN A 40 11.48 20.75 -16.54
N TYR A 41 11.17 21.86 -15.88
CA TYR A 41 10.68 21.85 -14.50
C TYR A 41 9.36 21.07 -14.36
N LEU A 42 8.38 21.31 -15.25
CA LEU A 42 7.10 20.60 -15.22
C LEU A 42 7.29 19.08 -15.44
N LYS A 43 8.20 18.69 -16.34
CA LYS A 43 8.56 17.28 -16.54
C LYS A 43 9.16 16.66 -15.28
N MET A 44 9.98 17.41 -14.53
CA MET A 44 10.54 16.95 -13.25
C MET A 44 9.51 16.88 -12.11
N CYS A 45 8.42 17.64 -12.18
CA CYS A 45 7.35 17.56 -11.20
C CYS A 45 6.60 16.21 -11.24
N ILE A 46 6.50 15.59 -12.43
CA ILE A 46 5.79 14.30 -12.60
C ILE A 46 6.35 13.20 -11.69
N PRO A 47 7.65 12.81 -11.78
CA PRO A 47 8.21 11.78 -10.91
C PRO A 47 8.24 12.21 -9.43
N TYR A 48 8.35 13.51 -9.15
CA TYR A 48 8.33 14.03 -7.78
C TYR A 48 6.97 13.84 -7.11
N ILE A 49 5.88 14.23 -7.80
CA ILE A 49 4.50 14.03 -7.33
C ILE A 49 4.21 12.54 -7.18
N TYR A 50 4.62 11.74 -8.18
CA TYR A 50 4.45 10.29 -8.16
C TYR A 50 5.12 9.65 -6.93
N ALA A 51 6.38 9.99 -6.65
CA ALA A 51 7.12 9.45 -5.50
C ALA A 51 6.45 9.81 -4.16
N HIS A 52 5.90 11.02 -4.04
CA HIS A 52 5.15 11.41 -2.84
C HIS A 52 3.86 10.61 -2.68
N TRP A 53 3.10 10.43 -3.77
CA TRP A 53 1.88 9.64 -3.77
C TRP A 53 2.15 8.16 -3.44
N GLU A 54 3.09 7.51 -4.14
CA GLU A 54 3.47 6.11 -3.91
C GLU A 54 3.95 5.92 -2.47
N GLY A 55 4.87 6.78 -2.01
CA GLY A 55 5.40 6.72 -0.66
C GLY A 55 4.32 6.93 0.41
N PHE A 56 3.30 7.75 0.15
CA PHE A 56 2.19 7.94 1.08
C PHE A 56 1.35 6.67 1.24
N ILE A 57 1.02 6.02 0.12
CA ILE A 57 0.25 4.77 0.12
C ILE A 57 1.02 3.68 0.89
N VAL A 58 2.27 3.44 0.52
CA VAL A 58 3.10 2.40 1.14
C VAL A 58 3.24 2.62 2.66
N GLU A 59 3.56 3.85 3.07
CA GLU A 59 3.76 4.16 4.49
C GLU A 59 2.45 4.09 5.29
N SER A 60 1.32 4.50 4.70
CA SER A 60 0.03 4.43 5.38
C SER A 60 -0.39 2.99 5.66
N PHE A 61 -0.28 2.10 4.66
CA PHE A 61 -0.60 0.69 4.86
C PHE A 61 0.39 -0.02 5.77
N ARG A 62 1.66 0.41 5.80
CA ARG A 62 2.64 -0.06 6.78
C ARG A 62 2.19 0.24 8.21
N LEU A 63 1.81 1.48 8.50
CA LEU A 63 1.33 1.88 9.83
C LEU A 63 0.07 1.09 10.25
N VAL A 64 -0.83 0.82 9.30
CA VAL A 64 -2.02 0.00 9.56
C VAL A 64 -1.65 -1.45 9.86
N ILE A 65 -0.72 -2.05 9.10
CA ILE A 65 -0.24 -3.42 9.35
C ILE A 65 0.45 -3.53 10.71
N ASP A 66 1.34 -2.59 11.03
CA ASP A 66 2.04 -2.58 12.31
C ASP A 66 1.04 -2.50 13.48
N TYR A 67 -0.02 -1.70 13.33
CA TYR A 67 -1.11 -1.64 14.28
C TYR A 67 -1.91 -2.95 14.40
N ILE A 68 -2.26 -3.57 13.28
CA ILE A 68 -2.98 -4.87 13.27
C ILE A 68 -2.13 -5.94 13.97
N ASN A 69 -0.85 -6.05 13.62
CA ASN A 69 0.06 -7.02 14.20
C ASN A 69 0.21 -6.80 15.72
N ALA A 70 0.31 -5.54 16.17
CA ALA A 70 0.41 -5.20 17.59
C ALA A 70 -0.85 -5.51 18.40
N LYS A 71 -2.00 -5.74 17.74
CA LYS A 71 -3.25 -6.12 18.41
C LYS A 71 -3.37 -7.62 18.69
N GLU A 72 -2.47 -8.44 18.16
CA GLU A 72 -2.47 -9.90 18.35
C GLU A 72 -3.85 -10.54 18.09
N ILE A 73 -4.53 -10.08 17.03
CA ILE A 73 -5.90 -10.47 16.69
C ILE A 73 -5.95 -11.94 16.27
N LYS A 74 -6.97 -12.67 16.71
CA LYS A 74 -7.21 -14.06 16.30
C LYS A 74 -7.89 -14.15 14.93
N GLU A 75 -7.78 -15.31 14.29
CA GLU A 75 -8.34 -15.61 12.98
C GLU A 75 -9.86 -15.42 12.90
N ASN A 76 -10.58 -15.64 14.02
CA ASN A 76 -12.02 -15.47 14.11
C ASN A 76 -12.46 -14.01 14.36
N GLU A 77 -11.52 -13.10 14.61
CA GLU A 77 -11.77 -11.68 14.92
C GLU A 77 -11.33 -10.74 13.79
N ILE A 78 -10.70 -11.26 12.75
CA ILE A 78 -10.24 -10.51 11.58
C ILE A 78 -11.14 -10.77 10.36
N ILE A 79 -11.21 -9.80 9.44
CA ILE A 79 -11.88 -10.02 8.16
C ILE A 79 -11.12 -11.04 7.31
N ASN A 80 -11.87 -11.83 6.53
CA ASN A 80 -11.31 -12.92 5.72
C ASN A 80 -10.26 -12.42 4.71
N GLU A 81 -10.47 -11.24 4.12
CA GLU A 81 -9.56 -10.65 3.13
C GLU A 81 -8.16 -10.42 3.71
N LEU A 82 -8.07 -9.92 4.95
CA LEU A 82 -6.81 -9.73 5.65
C LEU A 82 -6.18 -11.05 6.10
N TYR A 83 -6.99 -12.03 6.52
CA TYR A 83 -6.49 -13.36 6.86
C TYR A 83 -5.90 -14.10 5.64
N VAL A 84 -6.55 -13.96 4.48
CA VAL A 84 -6.04 -14.49 3.20
C VAL A 84 -4.77 -13.77 2.79
N PHE A 85 -4.73 -12.44 2.94
CA PHE A 85 -3.55 -11.63 2.67
C PHE A 85 -2.36 -12.03 3.57
N SER A 86 -2.57 -12.21 4.87
CA SER A 86 -1.52 -12.62 5.82
C SER A 86 -0.91 -13.99 5.48
N ASN A 87 -1.70 -14.88 4.88
CA ASN A 87 -1.30 -16.24 4.49
C ASN A 87 -1.07 -16.38 2.97
N GLN A 88 -0.92 -15.28 2.22
CA GLN A 88 -0.89 -15.31 0.76
C GLN A 88 0.20 -16.24 0.19
N THR A 89 1.37 -16.31 0.82
CA THR A 89 2.48 -17.18 0.40
C THR A 89 2.18 -18.66 0.63
N VAL A 90 1.39 -18.99 1.65
CA VAL A 90 0.93 -20.35 1.93
C VAL A 90 -0.09 -20.76 0.88
N PHE A 91 -1.10 -19.92 0.61
CA PHE A 91 -2.12 -20.20 -0.39
C PHE A 91 -1.56 -20.28 -1.82
N LYS A 92 -0.58 -19.44 -2.17
CA LYS A 92 0.09 -19.48 -3.48
C LYS A 92 0.75 -20.83 -3.76
N LYS A 93 1.17 -21.59 -2.75
CA LYS A 93 1.76 -22.92 -2.97
C LYS A 93 0.77 -23.94 -3.53
N LEU A 94 -0.53 -23.71 -3.38
CA LEU A 94 -1.56 -24.58 -3.94
C LEU A 94 -1.94 -24.25 -5.40
N SER A 95 -1.28 -23.27 -6.04
CA SER A 95 -1.61 -22.91 -7.42
C SER A 95 -1.13 -23.98 -8.41
N GLY A 96 -2.03 -24.48 -9.26
CA GLY A 96 -1.72 -25.48 -10.29
C GLY A 96 -1.86 -26.93 -9.82
N LYS A 97 -1.24 -27.88 -10.53
CA LYS A 97 -1.26 -29.31 -10.13
C LYS A 97 -0.41 -29.49 -8.88
N GLN A 98 -1.01 -30.06 -7.83
CA GLN A 98 -0.34 -30.34 -6.55
C GLN A 98 -0.13 -31.83 -6.34
N SER A 99 1.02 -32.20 -5.78
CA SER A 99 1.25 -33.54 -5.25
C SER A 99 0.54 -33.72 -3.91
N PHE A 100 0.32 -34.97 -3.49
CA PHE A 100 -0.24 -35.27 -2.17
C PHE A 100 0.64 -34.70 -1.03
N GLU A 101 1.96 -34.76 -1.17
CA GLU A 101 2.92 -34.21 -0.21
C GLU A 101 2.77 -32.69 -0.06
N GLN A 102 2.61 -31.95 -1.17
CA GLN A 102 2.36 -30.50 -1.13
C GLN A 102 1.04 -30.18 -0.40
N CYS A 103 0.01 -31.00 -0.59
CA CYS A 103 -1.25 -30.86 0.14
C CYS A 103 -1.10 -31.15 1.65
N CYS A 104 -0.30 -32.14 2.03
CA CYS A 104 0.02 -32.42 3.44
C CYS A 104 0.77 -31.24 4.08
N GLU A 105 1.83 -30.75 3.44
CA GLU A 105 2.59 -29.59 3.93
C GLU A 105 1.73 -28.33 4.09
N PHE A 106 0.83 -28.09 3.14
CA PHE A 106 -0.10 -26.97 3.22
C PHE A 106 -1.03 -27.13 4.43
N SER A 107 -1.60 -28.32 4.61
CA SER A 107 -2.55 -28.61 5.70
C SER A 107 -1.89 -28.41 7.06
N GLU A 108 -0.66 -28.92 7.24
CA GLU A 108 0.11 -28.71 8.47
C GLU A 108 0.38 -27.22 8.73
N LYS A 109 0.75 -26.43 7.71
CA LYS A 109 1.01 -25.00 7.87
C LYS A 109 -0.24 -24.22 8.25
N VAL A 110 -1.38 -24.52 7.65
CA VAL A 110 -2.65 -23.87 7.98
C VAL A 110 -3.06 -24.20 9.42
N ILE A 111 -3.05 -25.48 9.82
CA ILE A 111 -3.42 -25.91 11.17
C ILE A 111 -2.50 -25.26 12.22
N ASN A 112 -1.20 -25.21 11.97
CA ASN A 112 -0.23 -24.58 12.86
C ASN A 112 -0.41 -23.06 12.98
N ASN A 113 -1.01 -22.41 11.98
CA ASN A 113 -1.28 -20.98 11.98
C ASN A 113 -2.64 -20.64 12.62
N LEU A 114 -3.62 -21.54 12.59
CA LEU A 114 -4.96 -21.29 13.17
C LEU A 114 -4.93 -20.96 14.66
N ASN A 115 -3.95 -21.46 15.43
CA ASN A 115 -3.87 -21.19 16.87
C ASN A 115 -2.99 -19.98 17.22
N LYS A 116 -2.49 -19.24 16.22
CA LYS A 116 -1.58 -18.12 16.42
C LYS A 116 -2.29 -16.81 16.09
N PRO A 117 -1.92 -15.70 16.75
CA PRO A 117 -2.33 -14.39 16.30
C PRO A 117 -1.99 -14.19 14.83
N VAL A 118 -2.89 -13.52 14.11
CA VAL A 118 -2.68 -13.17 12.72
C VAL A 118 -1.52 -12.21 12.62
N TYR A 119 -0.55 -12.56 11.79
CA TYR A 119 0.62 -11.74 11.52
C TYR A 119 0.73 -11.49 10.01
N ILE A 120 0.72 -10.21 9.64
CA ILE A 120 0.91 -9.76 8.27
C ILE A 120 2.37 -9.36 8.09
N ASP A 121 3.10 -10.07 7.23
CA ASP A 121 4.44 -9.67 6.81
C ASP A 121 4.36 -8.43 5.91
N ILE A 122 4.99 -7.34 6.35
CA ILE A 122 5.02 -6.07 5.61
C ILE A 122 5.60 -6.21 4.19
N ASN A 123 6.47 -7.19 3.97
CA ASN A 123 7.04 -7.44 2.65
C ASN A 123 6.00 -7.93 1.63
N LEU A 124 4.83 -8.41 2.08
CA LEU A 124 3.72 -8.76 1.18
C LEU A 124 3.11 -7.55 0.50
N LEU A 125 3.24 -6.35 1.07
CA LEU A 125 2.84 -5.11 0.43
C LEU A 125 3.80 -4.70 -0.70
N SER A 126 4.96 -5.36 -0.88
CA SER A 126 6.03 -4.79 -1.72
C SER A 126 5.51 -4.44 -3.11
N THR A 127 5.37 -3.14 -3.34
CA THR A 127 5.27 -2.55 -4.65
C THR A 127 6.61 -2.83 -5.27
N LYS A 128 6.69 -3.78 -6.21
CA LYS A 128 7.90 -4.01 -7.02
C LYS A 128 8.19 -2.71 -7.78
N SER A 129 8.85 -1.76 -7.12
CA SER A 129 9.30 -0.42 -7.57
C SER A 129 8.44 0.13 -8.72
N ASN A 130 7.44 0.96 -8.41
CA ASN A 130 6.35 1.49 -9.26
C ASN A 130 4.98 0.86 -8.93
N LEU A 131 4.32 1.39 -7.90
CA LEU A 131 2.90 1.17 -7.59
C LEU A 131 2.02 1.60 -8.77
N LYS A 132 1.49 0.62 -9.50
CA LYS A 132 0.47 0.80 -10.54
C LYS A 132 -0.92 0.88 -9.93
N PHE A 133 -1.87 1.43 -10.68
CA PHE A 133 -3.27 1.49 -10.26
C PHE A 133 -3.88 0.10 -9.93
N GLU A 134 -3.55 -0.93 -10.72
CA GLU A 134 -3.98 -2.31 -10.43
C GLU A 134 -3.48 -2.80 -9.06
N GLN A 135 -2.23 -2.50 -8.72
CA GLN A 135 -1.66 -2.86 -7.41
C GLN A 135 -2.33 -2.08 -6.28
N LEU A 136 -2.71 -0.81 -6.51
CA LEU A 136 -3.50 -0.05 -5.55
C LEU A 136 -4.86 -0.72 -5.29
N CYS A 137 -5.52 -1.20 -6.36
CA CYS A 137 -6.79 -1.91 -6.25
C CYS A 137 -6.64 -3.22 -5.46
N ASP A 138 -5.57 -3.97 -5.71
CA ASP A 138 -5.23 -5.17 -4.95
C ASP A 138 -5.06 -4.83 -3.46
N ILE A 139 -4.24 -3.82 -3.14
CA ILE A 139 -4.03 -3.37 -1.77
C ILE A 139 -5.38 -3.02 -1.13
N PHE A 140 -6.21 -2.20 -1.77
CA PHE A 140 -7.50 -1.80 -1.20
C PHE A 140 -8.42 -3.00 -0.96
N SER A 141 -8.41 -3.98 -1.87
CA SER A 141 -9.21 -5.20 -1.72
C SER A 141 -8.81 -6.01 -0.49
N TRP A 142 -7.52 -6.08 -0.14
CA TRP A 142 -7.04 -6.80 1.05
C TRP A 142 -7.58 -6.20 2.34
N PHE A 143 -7.75 -4.87 2.39
CA PHE A 143 -8.28 -4.13 3.52
C PHE A 143 -9.79 -3.86 3.43
N LYS A 144 -10.48 -4.43 2.44
CA LYS A 144 -11.92 -4.24 2.17
C LYS A 144 -12.31 -2.76 2.04
N LEU A 145 -11.43 -1.98 1.44
CA LEU A 145 -11.67 -0.57 1.12
C LEU A 145 -12.34 -0.47 -0.24
N ASP A 146 -13.42 0.30 -0.32
CA ASP A 146 -14.11 0.56 -1.58
C ASP A 146 -13.28 1.51 -2.45
N ILE A 147 -13.05 1.12 -3.70
CA ILE A 147 -12.32 1.89 -4.71
C ILE A 147 -13.21 2.29 -5.89
N THR A 148 -14.51 2.05 -5.80
CA THR A 148 -15.48 2.23 -6.90
C THR A 148 -15.48 3.67 -7.42
N GLU A 149 -15.12 4.66 -6.60
CA GLU A 149 -14.91 6.05 -7.02
C GLU A 149 -13.64 6.23 -7.88
N CYS A 150 -12.57 5.47 -7.67
CA CYS A 150 -11.36 5.59 -8.49
C CYS A 150 -11.47 4.92 -9.87
N LYS A 151 -12.35 3.90 -10.02
CA LYS A 151 -12.58 3.22 -11.31
C LYS A 151 -13.25 4.12 -12.36
N GLN A 152 -13.95 5.18 -11.92
CA GLN A 152 -14.61 6.14 -12.82
C GLN A 152 -13.61 7.02 -13.59
N LEU A 153 -12.36 7.15 -13.12
CA LEU A 153 -11.32 7.99 -13.71
C LEU A 153 -10.53 7.31 -14.84
N GLN A 154 -10.91 6.08 -15.24
CA GLN A 154 -10.28 5.33 -16.33
C GLN A 154 -11.04 5.39 -17.66
N ASN A 155 -12.18 6.10 -17.70
CA ASN A 155 -12.98 6.38 -18.90
C ASN A 155 -12.86 7.86 -19.29
#